data_AF-A0A447RV87-F1
#
_entry.id   AF-A0A447RV87-F1
#
_cell.length_a   1.000
_cell.length_b   1.000
_cell.length_c   1.000
_cell.angle_alpha   90.00
_cell.angle_beta   90.00
_cell.angle_gamma   90.00
#
_symmetry.space_group_name_H-M   'P 1'
#
loop_
_entity.id
_entity.type
_entity.pdbx_description
1 polymer ?
#
loop_
_entity_poly.entity_id
_entity_poly.type
_entity_poly.pdbx_seq_one_letter_code
_entity_poly.pdbx_strand_id
1 'polypeptide(L)'
;MQKVMQALERYNLYFLDSVTIGNTQAMRAAQGTGVKVIKRKVFLDDTQNEADIRNQFNRAIALARRNGSAIAIGHPHPTTVRVLQQMVYNLPPDITLVRPEQPAQRAAGRQLDAKLRPARPRNKRSRSPRNPFHGVKSCKPKRPLEPVNASRFFTILSDSISQSALIQYYRLKWQGWDNPGN
;
A
#
# COMPACT_ATOMS: atom_id res chain seq x y z
N MET A 1 -11.52 2.28 -6.57
CA MET A 1 -11.24 3.10 -5.37
C MET A 1 -11.33 4.61 -5.58
N GLN A 2 -10.75 5.21 -6.64
CA GLN A 2 -10.79 6.68 -6.84
C GLN A 2 -12.22 7.26 -6.82
N LYS A 3 -13.14 6.67 -7.60
CA LYS A 3 -14.56 7.10 -7.59
C LYS A 3 -15.22 7.01 -6.21
N VAL A 4 -14.85 6.01 -5.40
CA VAL A 4 -15.35 5.85 -4.03
C VAL A 4 -14.83 6.98 -3.14
N MET A 5 -13.54 7.31 -3.22
CA MET A 5 -12.96 8.42 -2.45
C MET A 5 -13.54 9.77 -2.86
N GLN A 6 -13.77 9.99 -4.16
CA GLN A 6 -14.44 11.20 -4.66
C GLN A 6 -15.90 11.30 -4.21
N ALA A 7 -16.63 10.18 -4.19
CA ALA A 7 -17.99 10.16 -3.67
C ALA A 7 -18.00 10.45 -2.16
N LEU A 8 -17.06 9.85 -1.42
CA LEU A 8 -16.92 10.04 0.02
C LEU A 8 -16.46 11.45 0.40
N GLU A 9 -15.72 12.17 -0.46
CA GLU A 9 -15.23 13.52 -0.18
C GLU A 9 -16.35 14.53 0.12
N ARG A 10 -17.53 14.33 -0.47
CA ARG A 10 -18.70 15.17 -0.20
C ARG A 10 -19.29 14.94 1.19
N TYR A 11 -18.88 13.86 1.85
CA TYR A 11 -19.31 13.49 3.18
C TYR A 11 -18.11 13.63 4.13
N ASN A 12 -18.30 14.18 5.33
CA ASN A 12 -17.21 14.34 6.31
C ASN A 12 -16.85 12.99 6.97
N LEU A 13 -16.50 11.99 6.14
CA LEU A 13 -16.27 10.61 6.51
C LEU A 13 -14.79 10.24 6.40
N TYR A 14 -14.41 9.19 7.10
CA TYR A 14 -13.11 8.55 6.98
C TYR A 14 -13.26 7.17 6.32
N PHE A 15 -12.19 6.68 5.72
CA PHE A 15 -12.13 5.37 5.11
C PHE A 15 -11.21 4.46 5.93
N LEU A 16 -11.75 3.37 6.48
CA LEU A 16 -10.98 2.34 7.18
C LEU A 16 -10.60 1.22 6.21
N ASP A 17 -9.30 1.10 5.94
CA ASP A 17 -8.71 0.05 5.11
C ASP A 17 -8.34 -1.17 5.97
N SER A 18 -9.00 -2.30 5.72
CA SER A 18 -8.71 -3.59 6.36
C SER A 18 -7.41 -4.23 5.86
N VAL A 19 -6.80 -3.73 4.78
CA VAL A 19 -5.55 -4.21 4.18
C VAL A 19 -5.60 -5.73 3.95
N THR A 20 -6.48 -6.15 3.04
CA THR A 20 -6.59 -7.55 2.61
C THR A 20 -5.41 -7.98 1.72
N ILE A 21 -4.79 -7.02 1.02
CA ILE A 21 -3.59 -7.22 0.19
C ILE A 21 -2.55 -6.13 0.49
N GLY A 22 -1.26 -6.48 0.40
CA GLY A 22 -0.15 -5.58 0.76
C GLY A 22 -0.08 -4.30 -0.09
N ASN A 23 -0.58 -4.34 -1.33
CA ASN A 23 -0.61 -3.18 -2.24
C ASN A 23 -1.96 -2.45 -2.20
N THR A 24 -2.30 -1.85 -1.05
CA THR A 24 -3.55 -1.10 -0.91
C THR A 24 -3.63 0.09 -1.86
N GLN A 25 -4.75 0.15 -2.59
CA GLN A 25 -5.09 1.27 -3.47
C GLN A 25 -5.85 2.39 -2.73
N ALA A 26 -6.32 2.14 -1.50
CA ALA A 26 -7.14 3.11 -0.76
C ALA A 26 -6.36 4.39 -0.45
N MET A 27 -5.10 4.26 0.02
CA MET A 27 -4.24 5.42 0.28
C MET A 27 -3.97 6.24 -0.97
N ARG A 28 -3.63 5.59 -2.10
CA ARG A 28 -3.35 6.28 -3.36
C ARG A 28 -4.59 6.95 -3.90
N ALA A 29 -5.73 6.28 -3.83
CA ALA A 29 -7.00 6.81 -4.32
C ALA A 29 -7.50 8.00 -3.50
N ALA A 30 -7.15 8.09 -2.21
CA ALA A 30 -7.50 9.24 -1.38
C ALA A 30 -6.53 10.41 -1.55
N GLN A 31 -5.37 10.22 -2.20
CA GLN A 31 -4.48 11.34 -2.51
C GLN A 31 -5.20 12.34 -3.42
N GLY A 32 -5.22 13.60 -3.00
CA GLY A 32 -5.94 14.66 -3.71
C GLY A 32 -7.42 14.78 -3.33
N THR A 33 -7.94 13.92 -2.45
CA THR A 33 -9.27 14.08 -1.84
C THR A 33 -9.14 14.50 -0.37
N GLY A 34 -10.18 15.13 0.19
CA GLY A 34 -10.29 15.42 1.63
C GLY A 34 -10.48 14.20 2.53
N VAL A 35 -10.64 13.00 1.97
CA VAL A 35 -10.99 11.78 2.72
C VAL A 35 -9.81 11.25 3.51
N LYS A 36 -10.02 11.06 4.82
CA LYS A 36 -9.00 10.51 5.73
C LYS A 36 -8.98 8.99 5.61
N VAL A 37 -7.85 8.41 5.20
CA VAL A 37 -7.66 6.95 5.17
C VAL A 37 -6.93 6.49 6.42
N ILE A 38 -7.51 5.50 7.09
CA ILE A 38 -6.95 4.86 8.27
C ILE A 38 -6.70 3.39 7.93
N LYS A 39 -5.59 2.83 8.41
CA LYS A 39 -5.25 1.42 8.19
C LYS A 39 -5.38 0.61 9.47
N ARG A 40 -5.92 -0.59 9.32
CA ARG A 40 -5.82 -1.64 10.33
C ARG A 40 -4.34 -1.90 10.69
N LYS A 41 -4.10 -2.18 11.98
CA LYS A 41 -2.80 -2.66 12.50
C LYS A 41 -2.83 -4.14 12.88
N VAL A 42 -3.95 -4.63 13.39
CA VAL A 42 -4.11 -6.02 13.84
C VAL A 42 -5.45 -6.58 13.39
N PHE A 43 -5.47 -7.84 12.96
CA PHE A 43 -6.70 -8.62 12.79
C PHE A 43 -6.81 -9.52 14.03
N LEU A 44 -7.95 -9.47 14.72
CA LEU A 44 -8.11 -10.17 16.00
C LEU A 44 -8.39 -11.65 15.79
N ASP A 45 -9.20 -11.99 14.80
CA ASP A 45 -9.77 -13.31 14.60
C ASP A 45 -9.49 -13.86 13.20
N ASP A 46 -8.22 -13.75 12.78
CA ASP A 46 -7.74 -14.46 11.57
C ASP A 46 -7.98 -15.98 11.70
N THR A 47 -7.95 -16.49 12.93
CA THR A 47 -8.35 -17.85 13.31
C THR A 47 -9.47 -17.78 14.35
N GLN A 48 -10.35 -18.78 14.39
CA GLN A 48 -11.42 -18.87 15.39
C GLN A 48 -10.94 -19.45 16.74
N ASN A 49 -9.63 -19.51 16.97
CA ASN A 49 -9.04 -20.01 18.21
C ASN A 49 -8.88 -18.86 19.22
N GLU A 50 -9.42 -19.05 20.42
CA GLU A 50 -9.38 -18.02 21.46
C GLU A 50 -7.98 -17.68 21.95
N ALA A 51 -7.05 -18.63 21.97
CA ALA A 51 -5.67 -18.36 22.35
C ALA A 51 -5.02 -17.39 21.37
N ASP A 52 -5.26 -17.58 20.07
CA ASP A 52 -4.75 -16.71 19.02
C ASP A 52 -5.38 -15.31 19.10
N ILE A 53 -6.70 -15.24 19.33
CA ILE A 53 -7.41 -13.97 19.50
C ILE A 53 -6.83 -13.19 20.69
N ARG A 54 -6.56 -13.85 21.83
CA ARG A 54 -5.91 -13.23 22.99
C ARG A 54 -4.51 -12.72 22.64
N ASN A 55 -3.73 -13.50 21.88
CA ASN A 55 -2.39 -13.10 21.44
C ASN A 55 -2.44 -11.87 20.52
N GLN A 56 -3.37 -11.83 19.57
CA GLN A 56 -3.56 -10.68 18.68
C GLN A 56 -4.03 -9.44 19.47
N PHE A 57 -4.89 -9.60 20.46
CA PHE A 57 -5.30 -8.49 21.32
C PHE A 57 -4.11 -7.90 22.09
N ASN A 58 -3.28 -8.74 22.71
CA ASN A 58 -2.06 -8.30 23.40
C ASN A 58 -1.07 -7.63 22.43
N ARG A 59 -0.97 -8.14 21.20
CA ARG A 59 -0.19 -7.50 20.13
C ARG A 59 -0.74 -6.11 19.79
N ALA A 60 -2.05 -5.94 19.74
CA ALA A 60 -2.68 -4.64 19.50
C ALA A 60 -2.34 -3.64 20.61
N ILE A 61 -2.38 -4.05 21.88
CA ILE A 61 -1.93 -3.24 23.02
C ILE A 61 -0.47 -2.85 22.86
N ALA A 62 0.42 -3.81 22.55
CA ALA A 62 1.83 -3.53 22.37
C ALA A 62 2.09 -2.53 21.22
N LEU A 63 1.35 -2.64 20.12
CA LEU A 63 1.43 -1.69 19.00
C LEU A 63 0.89 -0.31 19.39
N ALA A 64 -0.18 -0.25 20.18
CA ALA A 64 -0.72 1.01 20.69
C ALA A 64 0.30 1.74 21.57
N ARG A 65 0.99 1.01 22.47
CA ARG A 65 2.07 1.57 23.30
C ARG A 65 3.23 2.11 22.47
N ARG A 66 3.67 1.36 21.45
CA ARG A 66 4.80 1.77 20.60
C ARG A 66 4.47 2.95 19.68
N ASN A 67 3.28 2.95 19.08
CA ASN A 67 2.90 3.91 18.04
C ASN A 67 1.99 5.05 18.55
N GLY A 68 1.59 5.00 19.82
CA GLY A 68 0.61 5.88 20.45
C GLY A 68 -0.85 5.51 20.15
N SER A 69 -1.12 4.71 19.12
CA SER A 69 -2.46 4.17 18.82
C SER A 69 -2.36 2.93 17.92
N ALA A 70 -3.35 2.06 17.99
CA ALA A 70 -3.50 0.93 17.08
C ALA A 70 -4.99 0.66 16.83
N ILE A 71 -5.32 0.25 15.62
CA ILE A 71 -6.67 -0.20 15.25
C ILE A 71 -6.61 -1.70 15.04
N ALA A 72 -7.36 -2.40 15.89
CA ALA A 72 -7.64 -3.81 15.75
C ALA A 72 -9.05 -3.97 15.17
N ILE A 73 -9.22 -4.87 14.23
CA ILE A 73 -10.55 -5.25 13.70
C ILE A 73 -10.74 -6.74 13.86
N GLY A 74 -11.99 -7.17 13.93
CA GLY A 74 -12.37 -8.58 13.86
C GLY A 74 -13.83 -8.71 13.45
N HIS A 75 -14.28 -9.95 13.30
CA HIS A 75 -15.66 -10.28 12.98
C HIS A 75 -16.49 -10.50 14.24
N PRO A 76 -17.83 -10.38 14.16
CA PRO A 76 -18.72 -10.62 15.29
C PRO A 76 -18.93 -12.13 15.54
N HIS A 77 -17.85 -12.90 15.67
CA HIS A 77 -17.93 -14.31 16.02
C HIS A 77 -18.13 -14.50 17.53
N PRO A 78 -18.84 -15.55 17.97
CA PRO A 78 -19.04 -15.83 19.40
C PRO A 78 -17.73 -15.95 20.18
N THR A 79 -16.71 -16.58 19.59
CA THR A 79 -15.37 -16.73 20.18
C THR A 79 -14.68 -15.38 20.35
N THR A 80 -14.72 -14.52 19.31
CA THR A 80 -14.18 -13.16 19.35
C THR A 80 -14.85 -12.32 20.43
N VAL A 81 -16.18 -12.35 20.50
CA VAL A 81 -16.94 -11.59 21.52
C VAL A 81 -16.60 -12.07 22.93
N ARG A 82 -16.52 -13.39 23.16
CA ARG A 82 -16.19 -13.96 24.47
C ARG A 82 -14.81 -13.50 24.96
N VAL A 83 -13.81 -13.55 24.08
CA VAL A 83 -12.45 -13.09 24.41
C VAL A 83 -12.45 -11.58 24.67
N LEU A 84 -13.10 -10.79 23.82
CA LEU A 84 -13.16 -9.34 23.99
C LEU A 84 -13.85 -8.94 25.31
N GLN A 85 -14.94 -9.60 25.69
CA GLN A 85 -15.60 -9.34 26.97
C GLN A 85 -14.66 -9.57 28.16
N GLN A 86 -13.85 -10.64 28.13
CA GLN A 86 -12.87 -10.93 29.17
C GLN A 86 -11.71 -9.93 29.20
N MET A 87 -11.19 -9.56 28.01
CA MET A 87 -9.98 -8.75 27.92
C MET A 87 -10.25 -7.24 28.06
N VAL A 88 -11.39 -6.75 27.59
CA VAL A 88 -11.80 -5.35 27.75
C VAL A 88 -12.08 -5.04 29.22
N TYR A 89 -12.59 -6.00 29.99
CA TYR A 89 -12.74 -5.84 31.44
C TYR A 89 -11.38 -5.72 32.14
N ASN A 90 -10.38 -6.48 31.70
CA ASN A 90 -9.03 -6.50 32.25
C ASN A 90 -8.05 -5.59 31.49
N LEU A 91 -8.54 -4.49 30.91
CA LEU A 91 -7.71 -3.60 30.12
C LEU A 91 -6.67 -2.90 31.02
N PRO A 92 -5.40 -2.83 30.61
CA PRO A 92 -4.40 -2.07 31.35
C PRO A 92 -4.80 -0.59 31.49
N PRO A 93 -4.53 0.08 32.62
CA PRO A 93 -4.96 1.45 32.89
C PRO A 93 -4.32 2.49 31.94
N ASP A 94 -3.21 2.14 31.30
CA ASP A 94 -2.52 2.97 30.31
C ASP A 94 -3.15 2.91 28.91
N ILE A 95 -4.12 2.01 28.70
CA ILE A 95 -4.82 1.84 27.42
C ILE A 95 -6.24 2.34 27.56
N THR A 96 -6.68 3.15 26.60
CA THR A 96 -8.05 3.66 26.53
C THR A 96 -8.65 3.27 25.20
N LEU A 97 -9.84 2.68 25.23
CA LEU A 97 -10.63 2.45 24.02
C LEU A 97 -11.26 3.76 23.59
N VAL A 98 -11.05 4.10 22.32
CA VAL A 98 -11.48 5.35 21.72
C VAL A 98 -12.29 5.08 20.47
N ARG A 99 -13.12 6.05 20.07
CA ARG A 99 -13.81 5.96 18.79
C ARG A 99 -12.77 5.92 17.65
N PRO A 100 -12.97 5.10 16.60
CA PRO A 100 -12.01 4.98 15.50
C PRO A 100 -11.65 6.32 14.82
N GLU A 101 -12.57 7.29 14.87
CA GLU A 101 -12.38 8.65 14.37
C GLU A 101 -11.29 9.44 15.12
N GLN A 102 -11.12 9.24 16.42
CA GLN A 102 -10.23 10.07 17.23
C GLN A 102 -8.74 9.87 16.88
N PRO A 103 -8.21 8.63 16.78
CA PRO A 103 -6.87 8.40 16.24
C PRO A 103 -6.70 8.97 14.82
N ALA A 104 -7.74 8.89 13.99
CA ALA A 104 -7.73 9.42 12.62
C ALA A 104 -7.51 10.93 12.59
N GLN A 105 -8.23 11.67 13.45
CA GLN A 105 -8.13 13.12 13.54
C GLN A 105 -6.75 13.55 14.07
N ARG A 106 -6.19 12.83 15.05
CA ARG A 106 -4.82 13.09 15.55
C ARG A 106 -3.74 12.82 14.51
N ALA A 107 -3.88 11.75 13.73
CA ALA A 107 -2.95 11.43 12.65
C ALA A 107 -3.00 12.49 11.53
N ALA A 108 -4.21 12.97 11.18
CA ALA A 108 -4.39 14.04 10.21
C ALA A 108 -3.84 15.39 10.70
N GLY A 109 -4.06 15.74 11.97
CA GLY A 109 -3.50 16.93 12.61
C GLY A 109 -1.98 16.94 12.55
N ARG A 110 -1.31 15.81 12.86
CA ARG A 110 0.15 15.67 12.71
C ARG A 110 0.64 15.89 11.28
N GLN A 111 -0.15 15.53 10.27
CA GLN A 111 0.23 15.67 8.86
C GLN A 111 0.08 17.13 8.37
N LEU A 112 -0.91 17.85 8.90
CA LEU A 112 -1.09 19.29 8.67
C LEU A 112 -0.04 20.11 9.45
N ASP A 113 0.23 19.77 10.71
CA ASP A 113 1.29 20.40 11.52
C ASP A 113 2.69 20.16 10.96
N ALA A 114 2.93 19.00 10.35
CA ALA A 114 4.19 18.73 9.64
C ALA A 114 4.33 19.58 8.36
N LYS A 115 3.22 20.02 7.75
CA LYS A 115 3.24 20.94 6.60
C LYS A 115 3.29 22.41 7.01
N LEU A 116 2.78 22.79 8.18
CA LEU A 116 2.75 24.18 8.66
C LEU A 116 3.95 24.60 9.54
N ARG A 117 4.83 23.68 9.94
CA ARG A 117 6.08 24.09 10.62
C ARG A 117 7.01 24.75 9.61
N PRO A 118 7.36 26.05 9.77
CA PRO A 118 8.47 26.60 9.01
C PRO A 118 9.72 25.81 9.42
N ALA A 119 10.42 25.27 8.42
CA ALA A 119 11.71 24.66 8.65
C ALA A 119 12.58 25.71 9.36
N ARG A 120 12.89 25.48 10.64
CA ARG A 120 13.91 26.28 11.34
C ARG A 120 15.14 26.30 10.42
N PRO A 121 15.77 27.47 10.15
CA PRO A 121 17.04 27.51 9.47
C PRO A 121 18.05 26.83 10.38
N ARG A 122 18.18 25.52 10.21
CA ARG A 122 19.22 24.72 10.82
C ARG A 122 20.47 25.23 10.13
N ASN A 123 21.28 26.00 10.84
CA ASN A 123 22.60 26.44 10.41
C ASN A 123 23.46 25.18 10.24
N LYS A 124 23.29 24.52 9.09
CA LYS A 124 24.03 23.33 8.71
C LYS A 124 25.37 23.87 8.23
N ARG A 125 26.34 23.94 9.13
CA ARG A 125 27.72 23.71 8.71
C ARG A 125 27.70 22.38 7.96
N SER A 126 27.88 22.46 6.65
CA SER A 126 27.91 21.32 5.74
C SER A 126 29.02 20.38 6.22
N ARG A 127 28.67 19.37 7.01
CA ARG A 127 29.48 18.16 7.09
C ARG A 127 28.94 17.27 5.99
N SER A 128 29.76 17.10 4.96
CA SER A 128 29.52 16.16 3.86
C SER A 128 29.01 14.83 4.41
N PRO A 129 27.94 14.25 3.85
CA PRO A 129 27.40 12.98 4.33
C PRO A 129 28.47 11.90 4.23
N ARG A 130 28.74 11.20 5.34
CA ARG A 130 29.57 9.99 5.30
C ARG A 130 28.81 8.93 4.53
N ASN A 131 29.25 8.67 3.31
CA ASN A 131 28.77 7.57 2.49
C ASN A 131 29.26 6.26 3.12
N PRO A 132 28.37 5.36 3.60
CA PRO A 132 28.78 4.05 4.13
C PRO A 132 29.11 3.06 3.01
N PHE A 133 28.93 3.48 1.75
CA PHE A 133 29.24 2.69 0.58
C PHE A 133 30.73 2.82 0.26
N HIS A 134 31.50 1.80 0.60
CA HIS A 134 32.77 1.57 -0.05
C HIS A 134 32.47 1.15 -1.48
N GLY A 135 32.90 1.96 -2.45
CA GLY A 135 32.72 1.66 -3.87
C GLY A 135 33.25 0.27 -4.18
N VAL A 136 32.38 -0.61 -4.67
CA VAL A 136 32.82 -1.88 -5.26
C VAL A 136 33.78 -1.55 -6.41
N LYS A 137 34.94 -2.22 -6.44
CA LYS A 137 35.91 -2.09 -7.52
C LYS A 137 35.20 -2.47 -8.82
N SER A 138 34.91 -1.47 -9.66
CA SER A 138 34.30 -1.71 -10.96
C SER A 138 35.23 -2.58 -11.78
N CYS A 139 34.80 -3.81 -12.07
CA CYS A 139 35.48 -4.69 -13.01
C CYS A 139 35.46 -4.03 -14.39
N LYS A 140 36.61 -3.53 -14.84
CA LYS A 140 36.78 -3.09 -16.22
C LYS A 140 36.79 -4.34 -17.11
N PRO A 141 35.86 -4.50 -18.06
CA PRO A 141 35.91 -5.61 -18.99
C PRO A 141 37.18 -5.52 -19.83
N LYS A 142 37.95 -6.61 -19.92
CA LYS A 142 39.21 -6.68 -20.69
C LYS A 142 39.00 -6.66 -22.21
N ARG A 143 37.75 -6.61 -22.68
CA ARG A 143 37.39 -6.58 -24.09
C ARG A 143 36.41 -5.43 -24.34
N PRO A 144 36.55 -4.66 -25.43
CA PRO A 144 35.54 -3.70 -25.83
C PRO A 144 34.22 -4.45 -26.05
N LEU A 145 33.13 -3.90 -25.52
CA LEU A 145 31.79 -4.43 -25.75
C LEU A 145 31.50 -4.34 -27.24
N GLU A 146 31.03 -5.44 -27.83
CA GLU A 146 30.61 -5.44 -29.23
C GLU A 146 29.50 -4.40 -29.42
N PRO A 147 29.54 -3.61 -30.50
CA PRO A 147 28.50 -2.63 -30.76
C PRO A 147 27.18 -3.36 -30.93
N VAL A 148 26.22 -3.07 -30.04
CA VAL A 148 24.86 -3.53 -30.19
C VAL A 148 24.30 -2.84 -31.43
N ASN A 149 24.14 -3.60 -32.51
CA ASN A 149 23.72 -3.09 -33.80
C ASN A 149 22.36 -2.40 -33.65
N ALA A 150 22.30 -1.10 -33.96
CA ALA A 150 21.11 -0.26 -33.82
C ALA A 150 19.90 -0.78 -34.62
N SER A 151 20.13 -1.69 -35.58
CA SER A 151 19.06 -2.37 -36.32
C SER A 151 18.29 -3.42 -35.50
N ARG A 152 18.84 -3.93 -34.38
CA ARG A 152 18.14 -4.90 -33.51
C ARG A 152 16.91 -4.33 -32.81
N PHE A 153 16.84 -3.01 -32.62
CA PHE A 153 15.66 -2.37 -32.04
C PHE A 153 14.45 -2.50 -32.98
N PHE A 154 14.66 -2.30 -34.28
CA PHE A 154 13.59 -2.39 -35.27
C PHE A 154 13.14 -3.83 -35.54
N THR A 155 14.05 -4.82 -35.49
CA THR A 155 13.65 -6.24 -35.63
C THR A 155 12.84 -6.75 -34.43
N ILE A 156 13.20 -6.36 -33.20
CA ILE A 156 12.42 -6.75 -32.01
C ILE A 156 11.03 -6.09 -32.03
N LEU A 157 10.93 -4.83 -32.49
CA LEU A 157 9.64 -4.16 -32.67
C LEU A 157 8.79 -4.78 -33.79
N SER A 158 9.40 -5.17 -34.92
CA SER A 158 8.65 -5.80 -36.01
C SER A 158 8.10 -7.18 -35.63
N ASP A 159 8.86 -7.96 -34.87
CA ASP A 159 8.41 -9.28 -34.39
C ASP A 159 7.27 -9.16 -33.37
N SER A 160 7.25 -8.08 -32.57
CA SER A 160 6.15 -7.84 -31.62
C SER A 160 4.87 -7.35 -32.29
N ILE A 161 4.95 -6.66 -33.43
CA ILE A 161 3.78 -6.16 -34.16
C ILE A 161 3.14 -7.28 -34.99
N SER A 162 3.95 -8.16 -35.59
CA SER A 162 3.47 -9.28 -36.42
C SER A 162 2.70 -10.35 -35.64
N GLN A 163 2.95 -10.48 -34.33
CA GLN A 163 2.21 -11.39 -33.44
C GLN A 163 1.01 -10.75 -32.72
N SER A 164 0.69 -9.49 -33.02
CA SER A 164 -0.48 -8.84 -32.43
C SER A 164 -1.78 -9.49 -32.93
N ALA A 165 -2.73 -9.71 -32.01
CA ALA A 165 -4.03 -10.30 -32.32
C ALA A 165 -4.81 -9.52 -33.40
N LEU A 166 -4.55 -8.21 -33.53
CA LEU A 166 -5.12 -7.37 -34.59
C LEU A 166 -4.58 -7.74 -35.97
N ILE A 167 -3.27 -7.97 -36.14
CA ILE A 167 -2.73 -8.37 -37.44
C ILE A 167 -3.18 -9.78 -37.81
N GLN A 168 -3.25 -10.72 -36.85
CA GLN A 168 -3.83 -12.04 -37.12
C GLN A 168 -5.32 -11.95 -37.51
N TYR A 169 -6.11 -11.10 -36.85
CA TYR A 169 -7.50 -10.84 -37.20
C TYR A 169 -7.67 -10.32 -38.64
N TYR A 170 -6.86 -9.34 -39.06
CA TYR A 170 -6.91 -8.82 -40.42
C TYR A 170 -6.45 -9.85 -41.46
N ARG A 171 -5.42 -10.65 -41.15
CA ARG A 171 -4.95 -11.72 -42.05
C ARG A 171 -6.02 -12.80 -42.26
N LEU A 172 -6.70 -13.22 -41.19
CA LEU A 172 -7.79 -14.19 -41.25
C LEU A 172 -9.00 -13.63 -42.03
N LYS A 173 -9.30 -12.34 -41.89
CA LYS A 173 -10.38 -11.68 -42.63
C LYS A 173 -10.10 -11.59 -44.14
N TRP A 174 -8.84 -11.39 -44.54
CA TRP A 174 -8.44 -11.35 -45.94
C TRP A 174 -8.33 -12.73 -46.60
N GLN A 175 -7.94 -13.78 -45.86
CA GLN A 175 -7.94 -15.16 -46.38
C GLN A 175 -9.36 -15.75 -46.57
N GLY A 176 -10.39 -15.14 -45.98
CA GLY A 176 -11.78 -15.54 -46.16
C GLY A 176 -12.46 -14.99 -47.42
N TRP A 177 -11.80 -14.13 -48.20
CA TRP A 177 -12.37 -13.52 -49.41
C TRP A 177 -11.94 -14.21 -50.73
N ASP A 178 -10.90 -15.04 -50.69
CA ASP A 178 -10.31 -15.69 -51.88
C ASP A 178 -10.72 -17.16 -52.10
N ASN A 179 -11.69 -17.68 -51.33
CA ASN A 179 -12.29 -19.01 -51.56
C ASN A 179 -13.80 -18.90 -51.87
N PRO A 180 -14.20 -18.63 -53.13
CA PRO A 180 -15.57 -18.86 -53.57
C PRO A 180 -15.72 -20.36 -53.92
N GLY A 181 -16.46 -21.10 -53.10
CA GLY A 181 -16.75 -22.51 -53.38
C GLY A 181 -17.65 -23.20 -52.36
N ASN A 182 -18.94 -22.85 -52.36
CA ASN A 182 -20.07 -23.75 -52.69
C ASN A 182 -21.38 -22.95 -52.71
#